data_AF-A0A1R7QF49-F1
#
_entry.id   AF-A0A1R7QF49-F1
#
_cell.length_a   1.000
_cell.length_b   1.000
_cell.length_c   1.000
_cell.angle_alpha   90.00
_cell.angle_beta   90.00
_cell.angle_gamma   90.00
#
_symmetry.space_group_name_H-M   'P 1'
#
loop_
_entity.id
_entity.type
_entity.pdbx_description
1 polymer ?
#
loop_
_entity_poly.entity_id
_entity_poly.type
_entity_poly.pdbx_seq_one_letter_code
_entity_poly.pdbx_strand_id
1 'polypeptide(L)'
;MALLRAVGVATRIHGFTIDKALQKGAIKGIWYKLSPKNILHSWVGVHVNGQWYILEGVILDRLYLEKLQSINKHQTTTFCGFGVFTESFENPPIDWNLNDTFIQDKGINQDFGLFDSPDDFYNMHQQELSPIQRMAFKYVVRHLMNQNVNKIRNIQKASL
;
A
#
# COMPACT_ATOMS: atom_id res chain seq x y z
N MET A 1 2.08 -13.30 7.64
CA MET A 1 2.21 -13.65 9.08
C MET A 1 2.01 -15.14 9.33
N ALA A 2 0.85 -15.74 9.03
CA ALA A 2 0.60 -17.18 9.29
C ALA A 2 1.69 -18.13 8.77
N LEU A 3 2.07 -18.00 7.48
CA LEU A 3 3.13 -18.83 6.89
C LEU A 3 4.50 -18.64 7.56
N LEU A 4 4.85 -17.40 7.93
CA LEU A 4 6.11 -17.09 8.62
C LEU A 4 6.14 -17.68 10.03
N ARG A 5 5.03 -17.56 10.76
CA ARG A 5 4.88 -18.16 12.09
C ARG A 5 4.95 -19.68 12.06
N ALA A 6 4.39 -20.30 11.02
CA ALA A 6 4.45 -21.76 10.86
C ALA A 6 5.89 -22.29 10.73
N VAL A 7 6.83 -21.45 10.28
CA VAL A 7 8.26 -21.79 10.21
C VAL A 7 9.09 -21.13 11.33
N GLY A 8 8.45 -20.67 12.41
CA GLY A 8 9.12 -20.14 13.60
C GLY A 8 9.59 -18.69 13.49
N VAL A 9 9.23 -17.97 12.43
CA VAL A 9 9.54 -16.53 12.30
C VAL A 9 8.48 -15.72 13.04
N ALA A 10 8.88 -15.00 14.09
CA ALA A 10 7.98 -14.11 14.81
C ALA A 10 7.58 -12.93 13.92
N THR A 11 6.30 -12.56 13.99
CA THR A 11 5.75 -11.45 13.20
C THR A 11 4.84 -10.60 14.06
N ARG A 12 4.77 -9.30 13.75
CA ARG A 12 3.81 -8.34 14.32
C ARG A 12 3.18 -7.51 13.22
N ILE A 13 2.09 -6.81 13.50
CA ILE A 13 1.49 -5.85 12.57
C ILE A 13 1.65 -4.44 13.14
N HIS A 14 1.88 -3.46 12.29
CA HIS A 14 1.81 -2.05 12.65
C HIS A 14 0.56 -1.48 11.98
N GLY A 15 -0.36 -0.95 12.77
CA GLY A 15 -1.61 -0.37 12.29
C GLY A 15 -1.54 1.14 12.18
N PHE A 16 -2.14 1.71 11.13
CA PHE A 16 -2.19 3.16 10.92
C PHE A 16 -3.31 3.54 9.95
N THR A 17 -3.57 4.82 9.76
CA THR A 17 -4.25 5.32 8.57
C THR A 17 -3.31 6.08 7.65
N ILE A 18 -3.64 6.05 6.36
CA ILE A 18 -2.98 6.83 5.32
C ILE A 18 -3.93 7.85 4.69
N ASP A 19 -3.40 8.97 4.19
CA ASP A 19 -4.22 9.93 3.43
C ASP A 19 -4.57 9.37 2.04
N LYS A 20 -5.84 9.53 1.63
CA LYS A 20 -6.32 9.07 0.32
C LYS A 20 -5.56 9.63 -0.86
N ALA A 21 -4.77 10.70 -0.71
CA ALA A 21 -3.84 11.19 -1.73
C ALA A 21 -3.00 10.05 -2.35
N LEU A 22 -2.61 9.06 -1.54
CA LEU A 22 -1.96 7.82 -1.99
C LEU A 22 -2.73 7.07 -3.07
N GLN A 23 -4.07 7.08 -3.02
CA GLN A 23 -4.93 6.37 -3.97
C GLN A 23 -5.27 7.21 -5.20
N LYS A 24 -4.85 8.49 -5.26
CA LYS A 24 -5.13 9.37 -6.40
C LYS A 24 -4.51 8.78 -7.67
N GLY A 25 -5.32 8.63 -8.71
CA GLY A 25 -4.87 8.04 -9.98
C GLY A 25 -5.09 6.53 -10.07
N ALA A 26 -5.01 5.78 -8.96
CA ALA A 26 -5.52 4.41 -8.88
C ALA A 26 -7.05 4.41 -8.87
N ILE A 27 -7.64 5.28 -8.03
CA ILE A 27 -9.06 5.65 -8.06
C ILE A 27 -9.19 7.01 -8.75
N LYS A 28 -10.19 7.15 -9.62
CA LYS A 28 -10.36 8.33 -10.50
C LYS A 28 -11.73 8.99 -10.32
N GLY A 29 -11.80 10.27 -10.71
CA GLY A 29 -13.05 11.01 -10.86
C GLY A 29 -13.89 11.08 -9.59
N ILE A 30 -15.21 10.89 -9.75
CA ILE A 30 -16.17 10.97 -8.65
C ILE A 30 -15.86 9.97 -7.53
N TRP A 31 -15.37 8.77 -7.88
CA TRP A 31 -15.07 7.73 -6.89
C TRP A 31 -13.95 8.15 -5.94
N TYR A 32 -12.91 8.84 -6.44
CA TYR A 32 -11.84 9.38 -5.59
C TYR A 32 -12.35 10.50 -4.66
N LYS A 33 -13.25 11.35 -5.16
CA LYS A 33 -13.85 12.41 -4.36
C LYS A 33 -14.67 11.82 -3.20
N LEU A 34 -15.43 10.77 -3.46
CA LEU A 34 -16.29 10.08 -2.49
C LEU A 34 -15.53 9.13 -1.55
N SER A 35 -14.28 8.76 -1.87
CA SER A 35 -13.45 7.95 -0.99
C SER A 35 -13.18 8.66 0.36
N PRO A 36 -13.17 7.92 1.47
CA PRO A 36 -12.83 8.45 2.79
C PRO A 36 -11.44 9.08 2.77
N LYS A 37 -11.23 10.12 3.59
CA LYS A 37 -9.95 10.84 3.64
C LYS A 37 -8.83 9.97 4.24
N ASN A 38 -9.15 9.26 5.32
CA ASN A 38 -8.22 8.38 6.03
C ASN A 38 -8.54 6.94 5.66
N ILE A 39 -7.55 6.21 5.17
CA ILE A 39 -7.67 4.81 4.79
C ILE A 39 -6.98 3.97 5.85
N LEU A 40 -7.68 3.02 6.47
CA LEU A 40 -7.10 2.06 7.39
C LEU A 40 -6.10 1.17 6.66
N HIS A 41 -4.89 1.08 7.20
CA HIS A 41 -3.79 0.35 6.59
C HIS A 41 -2.87 -0.27 7.63
N SER A 42 -1.94 -1.10 7.15
CA SER A 42 -1.00 -1.79 8.01
C SER A 42 0.16 -2.38 7.21
N TRP A 43 1.31 -2.54 7.85
CA TRP A 43 2.39 -3.41 7.36
C TRP A 43 2.76 -4.49 8.37
N VAL A 44 3.45 -5.52 7.88
CA VAL A 44 3.96 -6.61 8.73
C VAL A 44 5.39 -6.32 9.13
N GLY A 45 5.70 -6.49 10.40
CA GLY A 45 7.07 -6.61 10.91
C GLY A 45 7.46 -8.07 11.07
N VAL A 46 8.71 -8.43 10.78
CA VAL A 46 9.27 -9.77 10.96
C VAL A 46 10.52 -9.72 11.82
N HIS A 47 10.72 -10.71 12.69
CA HIS A 47 11.92 -10.82 13.51
C HIS A 47 12.88 -11.85 12.92
N VAL A 48 14.04 -11.39 12.46
CA VAL A 48 15.07 -12.22 11.82
C VAL A 48 16.43 -11.77 12.36
N ASN A 49 17.30 -12.70 12.73
CA ASN A 49 18.66 -12.42 13.21
C ASN A 49 18.73 -11.43 14.39
N GLY A 50 17.76 -11.46 15.31
CA GLY A 50 17.75 -10.56 16.48
C GLY A 50 17.32 -9.12 16.17
N GLN A 51 16.75 -8.88 14.99
CA GLN A 51 16.32 -7.57 14.50
C GLN A 51 14.87 -7.65 14.00
N TRP A 52 14.12 -6.56 14.15
CA TRP A 52 12.80 -6.41 13.53
C TRP A 52 12.95 -5.66 12.21
N TYR A 53 12.35 -6.20 11.15
CA TYR A 53 12.28 -5.58 9.83
C TYR A 53 10.85 -5.28 9.42
N ILE A 54 10.61 -4.12 8.83
CA ILE A 54 9.34 -3.69 8.25
C ILE A 54 9.24 -4.18 6.81
N LEU A 55 8.14 -4.88 6.50
CA LEU A 55 7.84 -5.41 5.17
C LEU A 55 6.66 -4.65 4.54
N GLU A 56 6.83 -3.35 4.24
CA GLU A 56 5.82 -2.58 3.52
C GLU A 56 5.92 -2.79 1.99
N GLY A 57 7.12 -3.08 1.47
CA GLY A 57 7.37 -3.24 0.03
C GLY A 57 6.52 -4.33 -0.65
N VAL A 58 5.98 -5.27 0.13
CA VAL A 58 5.07 -6.33 -0.35
C VAL A 58 3.70 -5.82 -0.80
N ILE A 59 3.32 -4.59 -0.44
CA ILE A 59 2.01 -4.00 -0.75
C ILE A 59 1.87 -3.71 -2.25
N LEU A 60 2.97 -3.42 -2.93
CA LEU A 60 2.97 -3.04 -4.34
C LEU A 60 3.82 -4.01 -5.16
N ASP A 61 3.29 -4.54 -6.25
CA ASP A 61 4.09 -5.42 -7.12
C ASP A 61 5.08 -4.61 -7.97
N ARG A 62 6.28 -5.19 -8.16
CA ARG A 62 7.37 -4.57 -8.91
C ARG A 62 6.96 -4.19 -10.34
N LEU A 63 6.27 -5.08 -11.04
CA LEU A 63 5.88 -4.84 -12.43
C LEU A 63 5.00 -3.58 -12.55
N TYR A 64 4.01 -3.43 -11.68
CA TYR A 64 3.17 -2.24 -11.64
C TYR A 64 3.99 -0.97 -11.33
N LEU A 65 4.90 -1.02 -10.36
CA LEU A 65 5.77 0.10 -10.02
C LEU A 65 6.66 0.51 -11.20
N GLU A 66 7.30 -0.44 -11.88
CA GLU A 66 8.13 -0.17 -13.07
C GLU A 66 7.32 0.52 -14.17
N LYS A 67 6.06 0.12 -14.36
CA LYS A 67 5.17 0.80 -15.31
C LYS A 67 4.83 2.21 -14.86
N LEU A 68 4.53 2.43 -13.59
CA LEU A 68 4.32 3.77 -13.06
C LEU A 68 5.55 4.67 -13.27
N GLN A 69 6.75 4.18 -12.97
CA GLN A 69 8.01 4.90 -13.23
C GLN A 69 8.16 5.21 -14.73
N SER A 70 7.84 4.25 -15.60
CA SER A 70 7.93 4.45 -17.06
C SER A 70 6.94 5.48 -17.62
N ILE A 71 5.80 5.70 -16.96
CA ILE A 71 4.81 6.72 -17.34
C ILE A 71 5.20 8.08 -16.77
N ASN A 72 5.88 8.11 -15.63
CA ASN A 72 6.24 9.31 -14.89
C ASN A 72 7.76 9.54 -14.88
N LYS A 73 8.44 9.33 -16.02
CA LYS A 73 9.92 9.35 -16.12
C LYS A 73 10.58 10.65 -15.66
N HIS A 74 9.83 11.76 -15.66
CA HIS A 74 10.33 13.06 -15.21
C HIS A 74 10.30 13.23 -13.68
N GLN A 75 9.62 12.32 -12.97
CA GLN A 75 9.62 12.28 -11.52
C GLN A 75 10.58 11.20 -11.05
N THR A 76 11.65 11.60 -10.36
CA THR A 76 12.66 10.66 -9.83
C THR A 76 12.68 10.61 -8.30
N THR A 77 12.30 11.71 -7.65
CA THR A 77 12.33 11.88 -6.19
C THR A 77 10.96 11.60 -5.56
N THR A 78 10.21 12.63 -5.17
CA THR A 78 8.95 12.47 -4.43
C THR A 78 7.82 12.09 -5.35
N PHE A 79 7.14 10.97 -5.11
CA PHE A 79 5.93 10.60 -5.86
C PHE A 79 4.81 10.26 -4.88
N CYS A 80 3.61 10.77 -5.13
CA CYS A 80 2.42 10.50 -4.32
C CYS A 80 1.21 10.24 -5.22
N GLY A 81 0.63 9.06 -5.09
CA GLY A 81 -0.52 8.60 -5.88
C GLY A 81 -0.34 7.15 -6.33
N PHE A 82 -1.37 6.60 -6.96
CA PHE A 82 -1.36 5.26 -7.55
C PHE A 82 -1.00 4.10 -6.60
N GLY A 83 -1.13 4.31 -5.28
CA GLY A 83 -0.69 3.37 -4.24
C GLY A 83 0.77 3.52 -3.84
N VAL A 84 1.41 4.66 -4.14
CA VAL A 84 2.81 4.95 -3.81
C VAL A 84 2.88 6.31 -3.11
N PHE A 85 3.64 6.37 -2.02
CA PHE A 85 4.16 7.63 -1.48
C PHE A 85 5.58 7.43 -0.97
N THR A 86 6.56 7.89 -1.75
CA THR A 86 7.99 7.77 -1.47
C THR A 86 8.73 9.03 -1.88
N GLU A 87 9.90 9.27 -1.28
CA GLU A 87 10.83 10.34 -1.64
C GLU A 87 11.95 9.87 -2.59
N SER A 88 11.97 8.56 -2.90
CA SER A 88 12.94 7.93 -3.82
C SER A 88 12.18 7.11 -4.87
N PHE A 89 11.40 7.77 -5.74
CA PHE A 89 10.49 7.08 -6.66
C PHE A 89 11.21 6.28 -7.74
N GLU A 90 12.40 6.70 -8.18
CA GLU A 90 13.20 5.93 -9.14
C GLU A 90 13.71 4.61 -8.53
N ASN A 91 14.10 4.63 -7.26
CA ASN A 91 14.62 3.46 -6.56
C ASN A 91 14.13 3.43 -5.10
N PRO A 92 12.85 3.09 -4.85
CA PRO A 92 12.34 2.98 -3.51
C PRO A 92 12.87 1.69 -2.86
N PRO A 93 13.06 1.67 -1.53
CA PRO A 93 13.56 0.49 -0.83
C PRO A 93 12.45 -0.56 -0.71
N ILE A 94 12.05 -1.21 -1.81
CA ILE A 94 11.00 -2.23 -1.81
C ILE A 94 11.52 -3.65 -1.72
N ASP A 95 12.80 -3.83 -2.03
CA ASP A 95 13.46 -5.13 -2.06
C ASP A 95 14.04 -5.46 -0.70
N TRP A 96 13.70 -6.65 -0.22
CA TRP A 96 14.18 -7.16 1.06
C TRP A 96 15.52 -7.86 0.88
N ASN A 97 16.52 -7.36 1.60
CA ASN A 97 17.83 -7.94 1.78
C ASN A 97 18.32 -7.66 3.21
N LEU A 98 17.54 -8.11 4.20
CA LEU A 98 17.75 -7.81 5.62
C LEU A 98 17.73 -6.29 5.91
N ASN A 99 16.82 -5.57 5.26
CA ASN A 99 16.52 -4.15 5.46
C ASN A 99 15.01 -3.96 5.64
N ASP A 100 14.65 -2.80 6.19
CA ASP A 100 13.26 -2.33 6.12
C ASP A 100 12.90 -2.00 4.68
N THR A 101 11.65 -2.26 4.33
CA THR A 101 11.10 -1.93 3.01
C THR A 101 9.95 -0.95 3.13
N PHE A 102 9.90 0.03 2.23
CA PHE A 102 8.93 1.14 2.26
C PHE A 102 8.44 1.52 0.86
N ILE A 103 7.15 1.86 0.79
CA ILE A 103 6.49 2.35 -0.42
C ILE A 103 5.31 3.29 -0.17
N GLN A 104 4.76 3.34 1.06
CA GLN A 104 3.60 4.19 1.41
C GLN A 104 3.76 4.94 2.75
N ASP A 105 4.85 4.70 3.50
CA ASP A 105 5.10 5.25 4.85
C ASP A 105 4.89 6.77 4.94
N LYS A 106 5.29 7.53 3.91
CA LYS A 106 5.13 8.99 3.87
C LYS A 106 3.69 9.46 3.88
N GLY A 107 2.72 8.59 3.59
CA GLY A 107 1.31 8.94 3.64
C GLY A 107 0.61 8.64 4.95
N ILE A 108 1.31 8.11 5.95
CA ILE A 108 0.75 7.90 7.29
C ILE A 108 0.26 9.23 7.85
N ASN A 109 -0.99 9.25 8.30
CA ASN A 109 -1.58 10.43 8.91
C ASN A 109 -2.19 10.18 10.30
N GLN A 110 -2.20 8.91 10.75
CA GLN A 110 -2.50 8.53 12.13
C GLN A 110 -1.83 7.19 12.42
N ASP A 111 -1.03 7.10 13.48
CA ASP A 111 -0.36 5.88 13.90
C ASP A 111 -1.14 5.22 15.06
N PHE A 112 -1.45 3.92 14.95
CA PHE A 112 -2.10 3.13 16.00
C PHE A 112 -1.12 2.23 16.77
N GLY A 113 0.13 2.13 16.31
CA GLY A 113 1.18 1.34 16.93
C GLY A 113 1.17 -0.13 16.52
N LEU A 114 1.77 -0.95 17.39
CA LEU A 114 2.01 -2.37 17.14
C LEU A 114 0.92 -3.25 17.74
N PHE A 115 0.56 -4.30 17.00
CA PHE A 115 -0.36 -5.33 17.45
C PHE A 115 0.25 -6.72 17.20
N ASP A 116 -0.14 -7.67 18.04
CA ASP A 116 0.31 -9.05 17.91
C ASP A 116 -0.36 -9.76 16.73
N SER A 117 -1.60 -9.44 16.39
CA SER A 117 -2.28 -10.07 15.24
C SER A 117 -3.09 -9.08 14.40
N PRO A 118 -3.35 -9.41 13.12
CA PRO A 118 -4.32 -8.67 12.32
C PRO A 118 -5.71 -8.66 12.95
N ASP A 119 -6.12 -9.74 13.61
CA ASP A 119 -7.43 -9.84 14.25
C ASP A 119 -7.56 -8.83 15.40
N ASP A 120 -6.53 -8.71 16.25
CA ASP A 120 -6.50 -7.70 17.32
C ASP A 120 -6.62 -6.28 16.75
N PHE A 121 -5.85 -6.00 15.69
CA PHE A 121 -5.89 -4.71 15.02
C PHE A 121 -7.28 -4.40 14.44
N TYR A 122 -7.88 -5.32 13.68
CA TYR A 122 -9.16 -5.09 13.01
C TYR A 122 -10.37 -5.17 13.95
N ASN A 123 -10.22 -5.80 15.12
CA ASN A 123 -11.21 -5.75 16.19
C ASN A 123 -11.28 -4.36 16.82
N MET A 124 -10.13 -3.68 16.97
CA MET A 124 -10.05 -2.34 17.55
C MET A 124 -10.27 -1.22 16.52
N HIS A 125 -9.83 -1.42 15.28
CA HIS A 125 -9.81 -0.41 14.25
C HIS A 125 -10.49 -0.92 12.97
N GLN A 126 -11.53 -0.22 12.52
CA GLN A 126 -12.22 -0.52 11.28
C GLN A 126 -12.24 0.68 10.36
N GLN A 127 -12.24 0.43 9.05
CA GLN A 127 -12.44 1.51 8.09
C GLN A 127 -13.83 2.14 8.30
N GLU A 128 -13.83 3.43 8.62
CA GLU A 128 -15.05 4.23 8.69
C GLU A 128 -15.67 4.38 7.30
N LEU A 129 -16.72 3.60 7.03
CA LEU A 129 -17.53 3.69 5.81
C LEU A 129 -19.01 3.66 6.20
N SER A 130 -19.80 4.55 5.60
CA SER A 130 -21.25 4.40 5.60
C SER A 130 -21.67 3.12 4.85
N PRO A 131 -22.87 2.57 5.11
CA PRO A 131 -23.36 1.40 4.37
C PRO A 131 -23.36 1.60 2.84
N ILE A 132 -23.69 2.81 2.38
CA ILE A 132 -23.69 3.17 0.96
C ILE A 132 -22.26 3.16 0.41
N GLN A 133 -21.28 3.76 1.12
CA GLN A 133 -19.88 3.73 0.71
C GLN A 133 -19.34 2.30 0.67
N ARG A 134 -19.70 1.46 1.64
CA ARG A 134 -19.33 0.04 1.69
C ARG A 134 -19.87 -0.72 0.48
N MET A 135 -21.13 -0.51 0.11
CA MET A 135 -21.72 -1.12 -1.09
C MET A 135 -21.06 -0.61 -2.38
N ALA A 136 -20.89 0.71 -2.51
CA ALA A 136 -20.22 1.31 -3.67
C ALA A 136 -18.80 0.76 -3.84
N PHE A 137 -18.05 0.65 -2.75
CA PHE A 137 -16.70 0.08 -2.78
C PHE A 137 -16.72 -1.39 -3.22
N LYS A 138 -17.59 -2.20 -2.60
CA LYS A 138 -17.70 -3.63 -2.87
C LYS A 138 -18.13 -3.94 -4.30
N TYR A 139 -19.07 -3.19 -4.87
CA TYR A 139 -19.66 -3.54 -6.17
C TYR A 139 -19.12 -2.72 -7.34
N VAL A 140 -18.49 -1.57 -7.10
CA VAL A 140 -18.07 -0.67 -8.18
C VAL A 140 -16.60 -0.25 -8.04
N VAL A 141 -16.24 0.46 -6.97
CA VAL A 141 -14.95 1.16 -6.88
C VAL A 141 -13.77 0.20 -6.97
N ARG A 142 -13.81 -0.92 -6.23
CA ARG A 142 -12.70 -1.89 -6.26
C ARG A 142 -12.48 -2.49 -7.65
N HIS A 143 -13.53 -2.69 -8.42
CA HIS A 143 -13.43 -3.28 -9.76
C HIS A 143 -12.83 -2.28 -10.75
N LEU A 144 -13.27 -1.02 -10.71
CA LEU A 144 -12.69 0.06 -11.52
C LEU A 144 -11.22 0.32 -11.16
N MET A 145 -10.91 0.32 -9.85
CA MET A 145 -9.54 0.45 -9.35
C MET A 145 -8.65 -0.68 -9.88
N ASN A 146 -9.09 -1.94 -9.74
CA ASN A 146 -8.33 -3.10 -10.20
C ASN A 146 -8.15 -3.12 -11.73
N GLN A 147 -9.17 -2.73 -12.49
CA GLN A 147 -9.05 -2.58 -13.95
C GLN A 147 -8.00 -1.55 -14.33
N ASN A 148 -7.97 -0.41 -13.64
CA ASN A 148 -7.01 0.65 -13.88
C ASN A 148 -5.58 0.24 -13.49
N VAL A 149 -5.40 -0.42 -12.34
CA VAL A 149 -4.12 -1.01 -11.91
C VAL A 149 -3.62 -2.01 -12.95
N ASN A 150 -4.49 -2.93 -13.40
CA ASN A 150 -4.14 -3.91 -14.44
C ASN A 150 -3.79 -3.24 -15.77
N LYS A 151 -4.53 -2.18 -16.17
CA LYS A 151 -4.22 -1.42 -17.39
C LYS A 151 -2.80 -0.86 -17.31
N ILE A 152 -2.43 -0.24 -16.19
CA ILE A 152 -1.09 0.33 -15.98
C ILE A 152 -0.03 -0.77 -16.00
N ARG A 153 -0.23 -1.85 -15.23
CA ARG A 153 0.68 -3.01 -15.16
C ARG A 153 0.98 -3.61 -16.54
N ASN A 154 -0.01 -3.59 -17.43
CA ASN A 154 0.07 -4.20 -18.76
C ASN A 154 0.39 -3.21 -19.89
N ILE A 155 0.79 -1.97 -19.59
CA ILE A 155 1.28 -1.06 -20.63
C ILE A 155 2.50 -1.70 -21.31
N GLN A 156 2.38 -1.96 -22.61
CA GLN A 156 3.52 -2.39 -23.40
C GLN A 156 4.55 -1.25 -23.42
N LYS A 157 5.83 -1.58 -23.22
CA LYS A 157 6.88 -0.58 -23.47
C LYS A 157 6.74 -0.20 -24.94
N ALA A 158 6.59 1.09 -25.25
CA ALA A 158 6.75 1.54 -26.62
C ALA A 158 8.12 1.03 -27.09
N SER A 159 8.14 0.23 -28.16
CA SER A 159 9.37 -0.18 -28.82
C SER A 159 10.10 1.10 -29.22
N LEU A 160 11.29 1.29 -28.65
CA LEU A 160 12.24 2.30 -29.11
C LEU A 160 12.76 1.93 -30.50
#